data_AF-A0A016V0J0-F1
#
_entry.id   AF-A0A016V0J0-F1
#
_cell.length_a   1.000
_cell.length_b   1.000
_cell.length_c   1.000
_cell.angle_alpha   90.00
_cell.angle_beta   90.00
_cell.angle_gamma   90.00
#
_symmetry.space_group_name_H-M   'P 1'
#
loop_
_entity.id
_entity.type
_entity.pdbx_description
1 polymer ?
#
loop_
_entity_poly.entity_id
_entity_poly.type
_entity_poly.pdbx_seq_one_letter_code
_entity_poly.pdbx_strand_id
1 'polypeptide(L)'
;MDLEKFYREDHTFYKVIVGDFNAKIGPRRTAEELHIGTHGLQWNEQGERLSEFIMTTKTIYGNSQFQKPTSLRWMWNIGGIAVRTGP
;
A
#
# COMPACT_ATOMS: atom_id res chain seq x y z
N MET A 1 -4.20 7.62 -11.02
CA MET A 1 -3.08 7.07 -11.79
C MET A 1 -3.58 5.84 -12.54
N ASP A 2 -3.28 5.72 -13.83
CA ASP A 2 -3.68 4.55 -14.63
C ASP A 2 -2.60 3.48 -14.52
N LEU A 3 -2.76 2.61 -13.53
CA LEU A 3 -1.78 1.60 -13.13
C LEU A 3 -1.73 0.41 -14.09
N GLU A 4 -2.83 0.16 -14.80
CA GLU A 4 -2.99 -0.96 -15.72
C GLU A 4 -2.05 -0.81 -16.93
N LYS A 5 -1.83 0.41 -17.39
CA LYS A 5 -0.90 0.71 -18.50
C LYS A 5 0.56 0.31 -18.22
N PHE A 6 0.97 0.21 -16.95
CA PHE A 6 2.31 -0.21 -16.57
C PHE A 6 2.49 -1.74 -16.55
N TYR A 7 1.40 -2.50 -16.72
CA TYR A 7 1.40 -3.96 -16.66
C TYR A 7 1.20 -4.56 -18.06
N ARG A 8 2.26 -4.56 -18.88
CA ARG A 8 2.36 -5.42 -20.09
C ARG A 8 3.02 -6.75 -19.73
N GLU A 9 2.50 -7.84 -20.30
CA GLU A 9 2.81 -9.24 -19.96
C GLU A 9 4.24 -9.72 -20.30
N ASP A 10 4.68 -10.64 -19.43
CA ASP A 10 5.71 -11.68 -19.47
C ASP A 10 7.14 -11.40 -19.90
N HIS A 11 8.01 -11.32 -18.89
CA HIS A 11 9.27 -12.06 -18.80
C HIS A 11 9.51 -12.46 -17.32
N THR A 12 10.15 -13.61 -17.06
CA THR A 12 10.42 -14.20 -15.72
C THR A 12 11.34 -13.33 -14.85
N PHE A 13 10.83 -12.18 -14.40
CA PHE A 13 11.52 -11.22 -13.55
C PHE A 13 10.62 -10.82 -12.36
N TYR A 14 11.23 -10.67 -11.19
CA TYR A 14 10.59 -10.05 -10.05
C TYR A 14 10.29 -8.58 -10.37
N LYS A 15 9.00 -8.20 -10.42
CA LYS A 15 8.57 -6.83 -10.69
C LYS A 15 8.37 -6.08 -9.37
N VAL A 16 9.09 -4.98 -9.19
CA VAL A 16 8.90 -4.06 -8.06
C VAL A 16 8.34 -2.75 -8.60
N ILE A 17 7.20 -2.32 -8.05
CA ILE A 17 6.55 -1.06 -8.39
C ILE A 17 6.74 -0.12 -7.21
N VAL A 18 7.42 1.02 -7.43
CA VAL A 18 7.65 2.05 -6.42
C VAL A 18 7.13 3.37 -6.95
N GLY A 19 6.43 4.10 -6.11
CA GLY A 19 5.88 5.42 -6.44
C GLY A 19 5.11 5.99 -5.27
N ASP A 20 4.80 7.28 -5.36
CA ASP A 20 3.87 7.91 -4.44
C ASP A 20 2.44 7.75 -4.96
N PHE A 21 1.70 6.85 -4.33
CA PHE A 21 0.32 6.55 -4.68
C PHE A 21 -0.68 7.46 -3.97
N ASN A 22 -0.22 8.28 -3.01
CA ASN A 22 -1.08 9.03 -2.08
C ASN A 22 -2.20 8.16 -1.45
N ALA A 23 -1.88 6.87 -1.25
CA ALA A 23 -2.81 5.86 -0.80
C ALA A 23 -2.44 5.44 0.63
N LYS A 24 -3.45 5.33 1.49
CA LYS A 24 -3.32 4.79 2.83
C LYS A 24 -4.05 3.45 2.85
N ILE A 25 -3.29 2.38 3.00
CA ILE A 25 -3.81 1.02 3.15
C ILE A 25 -3.79 0.66 4.63
N GLY A 26 -4.92 0.20 5.14
CA GLY A 26 -5.04 -0.28 6.51
C GLY A 26 -4.85 -1.79 6.65
N PRO A 27 -5.10 -2.34 7.85
CA PRO A 27 -5.16 -3.78 8.02
C PRO A 27 -6.15 -4.41 7.04
N ARG A 28 -5.79 -5.61 6.60
CA ARG A 28 -6.60 -6.47 5.73
C ARG A 28 -8.04 -6.60 6.26
N ARG A 29 -9.01 -6.41 5.36
CA ARG A 29 -10.44 -6.44 5.64
C ARG A 29 -11.08 -7.79 5.30
N THR A 30 -10.62 -8.46 4.24
CA THR A 30 -11.21 -9.73 3.77
C THR A 30 -10.19 -10.86 3.74
N ALA A 31 -10.65 -12.11 3.61
CA ALA A 31 -9.74 -13.25 3.57
C ALA A 31 -8.88 -13.31 2.28
N GLU A 32 -9.29 -12.58 1.25
CA GLU A 32 -8.71 -12.63 -0.09
C GLU A 32 -7.49 -11.71 -0.21
N GLU A 33 -7.41 -10.64 0.60
CA GLU A 33 -6.32 -9.66 0.65
C GLU A 33 -5.02 -10.19 1.28
N LEU A 34 -4.65 -11.46 1.05
CA LEU A 34 -3.43 -12.11 1.55
C LEU A 34 -2.14 -11.36 1.20
N HIS A 35 -2.17 -10.58 0.13
CA HIS A 35 -1.05 -9.79 -0.35
C HIS A 35 -0.80 -8.50 0.46
N ILE A 36 -1.72 -8.14 1.34
CA ILE A 36 -1.65 -6.99 2.24
C ILE A 36 -1.36 -7.50 3.65
N GLY A 37 -0.21 -7.11 4.19
CA GLY A 37 0.17 -7.38 5.57
C GLY A 37 -0.64 -6.59 6.60
N THR A 38 -0.52 -6.99 7.87
CA THR A 38 -1.36 -6.52 8.98
C THR A 38 -0.98 -5.14 9.52
N HIS A 39 0.19 -4.60 9.16
CA HIS A 39 0.74 -3.38 9.76
C HIS A 39 0.29 -2.07 9.09
N GLY A 40 -0.78 -2.12 8.29
CA GLY A 40 -1.38 -0.95 7.66
C GLY A 40 -1.89 0.12 8.65
N LEU A 41 -2.23 1.29 8.12
CA LEU A 41 -2.78 2.43 8.87
C LEU A 41 -4.32 2.50 8.69
N GLN A 42 -4.87 3.69 8.49
CA GLN A 42 -6.28 3.86 8.14
C GLN A 42 -6.44 3.83 6.62
N TRP A 43 -7.52 3.22 6.14
CA TRP A 43 -7.87 3.23 4.72
C TRP A 43 -8.33 4.62 4.25
N ASN A 44 -7.95 5.02 3.03
CA ASN A 44 -8.57 6.11 2.27
C ASN A 44 -9.07 5.60 0.90
N GLU A 45 -9.81 6.43 0.16
CA GLU A 45 -10.38 6.08 -1.16
C GLU A 45 -9.30 5.60 -2.16
N GLN A 46 -8.14 6.25 -2.17
CA GLN A 46 -7.01 5.84 -3.01
C GLN A 46 -6.41 4.50 -2.55
N GLY A 47 -6.48 4.20 -1.26
CA GLY A 47 -6.10 2.92 -0.65
C GLY A 47 -6.93 1.75 -1.18
N GLU A 48 -8.24 1.94 -1.32
CA GLU A 48 -9.14 0.90 -1.85
C GLU A 48 -8.82 0.58 -3.31
N ARG A 49 -8.61 1.61 -4.14
CA ARG A 49 -8.19 1.41 -5.54
C ARG A 49 -6.82 0.73 -5.64
N LEU A 50 -5.91 1.05 -4.72
CA LEU A 50 -4.60 0.41 -4.68
C LEU A 50 -4.70 -1.06 -4.22
N SER A 51 -5.60 -1.41 -3.30
CA SER A 51 -5.78 -2.82 -2.89
C SER A 51 -6.37 -3.67 -4.01
N GLU A 52 -7.34 -3.15 -4.76
CA GLU A 52 -7.87 -3.81 -5.96
C GLU A 52 -6.77 -4.08 -6.99
N PHE A 53 -5.90 -3.10 -7.23
CA PHE A 53 -4.75 -3.26 -8.13
C PHE A 53 -3.77 -4.35 -7.64
N ILE A 54 -3.43 -4.34 -6.35
CA ILE A 54 -2.52 -5.31 -5.73
C ILE A 54 -3.09 -6.72 -5.83
N MET A 55 -4.40 -6.87 -5.57
CA MET A 55 -5.14 -8.13 -5.72
C MET A 55 -5.15 -8.63 -7.15
N THR A 56 -5.51 -7.76 -8.10
CA THR A 56 -5.64 -8.11 -9.53
C THR A 56 -4.30 -8.54 -10.14
N THR A 57 -3.23 -7.85 -9.77
CA THR A 57 -1.87 -8.14 -10.24
C THR A 57 -1.15 -9.23 -9.44
N LYS A 58 -1.79 -9.75 -8.37
CA LYS A 58 -1.18 -10.70 -7.42
C LYS A 58 0.20 -10.23 -6.92
N THR A 59 0.36 -8.93 -6.73
CA THR A 59 1.59 -8.32 -6.21
C THR A 59 1.51 -8.21 -4.68
N ILE A 60 2.63 -8.02 -3.98
CA ILE A 60 2.66 -7.92 -2.51
C ILE A 60 2.83 -6.47 -2.07
N TYR A 61 2.01 -6.00 -1.13
CA TYR A 61 2.20 -4.69 -0.51
C TYR A 61 3.33 -4.73 0.53
N GLY A 62 4.57 -4.49 0.11
CA GLY A 62 5.74 -4.63 0.98
C GLY A 62 5.71 -3.76 2.25
N ASN A 63 5.15 -2.55 2.17
CA ASN A 63 5.13 -1.61 3.30
C ASN A 63 4.29 -2.08 4.49
N SER A 64 3.27 -2.92 4.29
CA SER A 64 2.46 -3.45 5.40
C SER A 64 2.93 -4.81 5.93
N GLN A 65 3.90 -5.45 5.27
CA GLN A 65 4.44 -6.75 5.71
C GLN A 65 5.27 -6.60 6.98
N PHE A 66 6.02 -5.52 7.10
CA PHE A 66 6.98 -5.32 8.18
C PHE A 66 6.47 -4.27 9.17
N GLN A 67 6.61 -4.56 10.46
CA GLN A 67 6.41 -3.56 11.49
C GLN A 67 7.52 -2.51 11.39
N LYS A 68 7.13 -1.27 11.12
CA LYS A 68 8.06 -0.14 11.06
C LYS A 68 8.12 0.58 12.41
N PRO A 69 9.29 1.06 12.85
CA PRO A 69 9.39 2.00 13.97
C PRO A 69 8.47 3.20 13.73
N THR A 70 7.89 3.77 14.80
CA THR A 70 6.95 4.89 14.71
C THR A 70 7.52 6.08 13.93
N SER A 71 8.83 6.33 14.02
CA SER A 71 9.54 7.38 13.27
C SER A 71 9.64 7.14 11.77
N LEU A 72 9.51 5.90 11.30
CA LEU A 72 9.64 5.49 9.89
C LEU A 72 8.32 5.00 9.29
N ARG A 73 7.22 5.15 10.03
CA ARG A 73 5.88 4.71 9.57
C ARG A 73 5.30 5.62 8.49
N TRP A 74 5.83 6.83 8.35
CA TRP A 74 5.39 7.85 7.40
C TRP A 74 6.41 8.03 6.29
N MET A 75 5.96 8.06 5.04
CA MET A 75 6.79 8.42 3.89
C MET A 75 6.72 9.92 3.55
N TRP A 76 5.69 10.62 4.03
CA TRP A 76 5.51 12.05 3.81
C TRP A 76 5.01 12.73 5.07
N ASN A 77 5.66 13.82 5.46
CA ASN A 77 5.28 14.65 6.60
C ASN A 77 5.08 16.08 6.06
N ILE A 78 3.86 16.58 6.12
CA ILE A 78 3.57 17.97 5.80
C ILE A 78 3.86 18.77 7.07
N GLY A 79 5.08 19.29 7.20
CA GLY A 79 5.41 20.32 8.19
C GLY A 79 5.24 19.94 9.67
N GLY A 80 5.69 18.76 10.10
CA GLY A 80 5.91 18.47 11.53
C GLY A 80 4.65 18.18 12.35
N ILE A 81 3.47 18.13 11.74
CA ILE A 81 2.24 17.74 12.44
C ILE A 81 1.98 16.27 12.13
N ALA A 82 2.45 15.40 13.01
CA ALA A 82 1.88 14.08 13.15
C ALA A 82 0.42 14.25 13.60
N VAL A 83 -0.51 14.31 12.65
CA VAL A 83 -1.94 14.28 12.96
C VAL A 83 -2.20 12.89 13.55
N ARG A 84 -2.17 12.82 14.88
CA ARG A 84 -2.72 11.72 15.66
C ARG A 84 -4.23 11.74 15.42
N THR A 85 -4.69 11.02 14.40
CA THR A 85 -6.06 10.54 14.42
C THR A 85 -6.06 9.24 15.21
N GLY A 86 -6.53 9.30 16.44
CA GLY A 86 -6.99 8.16 17.21
C GLY A 86 -7.79 8.65 18.40
N PRO A 87 -8.54 7.79 19.08
CA PRO A 87 -9.16 6.54 18.60
C PRO A 87 -10.37 6.78 17.68
#